data_AF-A0A973YRX2-F1
#
_entry.id   AF-A0A973YRX2-F1
#
_cell.length_a   1.000
_cell.length_b   1.000
_cell.length_c   1.000
_cell.angle_alpha   90.00
_cell.angle_beta   90.00
_cell.angle_gamma   90.00
#
_symmetry.space_group_name_H-M   'P 1'
#
loop_
_entity.id
_entity.type
_entity.pdbx_description
1 polymer ?
#
loop_
_entity_poly.entity_id
_entity_poly.type
_entity_poly.pdbx_seq_one_letter_code
_entity_poly.pdbx_strand_id
1 'polypeptide(L)'
;MPRFPPVVALLLASSLLAAGCRAPSDDASLAPAVGGPPPGPAQTVETLNAALRGNDFAGFARTAVPPAVHARLAQAWVDGRTRWPLDELPFGVHLPGMLQALAVPGSETRLMAVFDRQFGGADRQLHGAAVSLGVFGTRYVQTAGSYGDAERQHYTQLIQAAAGWSTHAPLADRARA
;
A
#
# COMPACT_ATOMS: atom_id res chain seq x y z
N MET A 1 -23.05 40.76 -1.33
CA MET A 1 -22.55 39.59 -0.58
C MET A 1 -23.69 39.02 0.25
N PRO A 2 -24.30 37.88 -0.14
CA PRO A 2 -25.39 37.30 0.63
C PRO A 2 -24.85 36.75 1.96
N ARG A 3 -25.39 37.25 3.08
CA ARG A 3 -25.13 36.74 4.43
C ARG A 3 -26.02 35.51 4.65
N PHE A 4 -25.43 34.31 4.60
CA PHE A 4 -26.16 33.10 4.96
C PHE A 4 -26.42 33.08 6.48
N PRO A 5 -27.61 32.67 6.92
CA PRO A 5 -27.94 32.62 8.34
C PRO A 5 -27.08 31.56 9.06
N PRO A 6 -26.70 31.79 10.33
CA PRO A 6 -25.79 30.91 11.08
C PRO A 6 -26.32 29.46 11.20
N VAL A 7 -27.65 29.28 11.10
CA VAL A 7 -28.31 27.97 11.09
C VAL A 7 -27.94 27.14 9.86
N VAL A 8 -27.79 27.77 8.68
CA VAL A 8 -27.40 27.07 7.45
C VAL A 8 -25.92 26.67 7.50
N ALA A 9 -25.07 27.50 8.10
CA ALA A 9 -23.66 27.17 8.33
C ALA A 9 -23.51 26.02 9.35
N LEU A 10 -24.34 25.99 10.39
CA LEU A 10 -24.34 24.91 11.39
C LEU A 10 -24.84 23.58 10.81
N LEU A 11 -25.88 23.62 9.97
CA LEU A 11 -26.41 22.43 9.29
C LEU A 11 -25.42 21.86 8.26
N LEU A 12 -24.70 22.71 7.52
CA LEU A 12 -23.62 22.26 6.64
C LEU A 12 -22.45 21.68 7.44
N ALA A 13 -22.05 22.30 8.55
CA ALA A 13 -20.99 21.74 9.39
C ALA A 13 -21.38 20.36 9.94
N SER A 14 -22.61 20.19 10.45
CA SER A 14 -23.09 18.89 10.92
C SER A 14 -23.16 17.82 9.83
N SER A 15 -23.52 18.17 8.58
CA SER A 15 -23.56 17.20 7.48
C SER A 15 -22.16 16.79 7.01
N LEU A 16 -21.18 17.70 7.04
CA LEU A 16 -19.78 17.36 6.75
C LEU A 16 -19.14 16.49 7.84
N LEU A 17 -19.46 16.69 9.12
CA LEU A 17 -18.99 15.82 10.20
C LEU A 17 -19.61 14.41 10.13
N ALA A 18 -20.88 14.29 9.73
CA ALA A 18 -21.56 13.00 9.56
C ALA A 18 -21.03 12.18 8.36
N ALA A 19 -20.48 12.83 7.33
CA ALA A 19 -19.85 12.15 6.20
C ALA A 19 -18.48 11.54 6.54
N GLY A 20 -17.75 12.12 7.51
CA GLY A 20 -16.45 11.62 7.97
C GLY A 20 -16.54 10.53 9.04
N CYS A 21 -17.60 10.51 9.83
CA CYS A 21 -17.88 9.47 10.81
C CYS A 21 -18.84 8.44 10.22
N ARG A 22 -18.36 7.61 9.28
CA ARG A 22 -19.09 6.39 8.95
C ARG A 22 -19.01 5.47 10.18
N ALA A 23 -20.11 5.37 10.92
CA ALA A 23 -20.22 4.44 12.04
C ALA A 23 -19.80 3.05 11.57
N PRO A 24 -19.10 2.25 12.41
CA PRO A 24 -18.93 0.84 12.12
C PRO A 24 -20.33 0.27 11.87
N SER A 25 -20.55 -0.26 10.67
CA SER A 25 -21.82 -0.87 10.32
C SER A 25 -22.01 -2.07 11.25
N ASP A 26 -22.78 -1.90 12.33
CA ASP A 26 -23.16 -3.00 13.23
C ASP A 26 -24.12 -4.01 12.58
N ASP A 27 -24.50 -3.80 11.31
CA ASP A 27 -25.28 -4.75 10.53
C ASP A 27 -24.46 -5.32 9.37
N ALA A 28 -23.67 -6.35 9.68
CA ALA A 28 -23.30 -7.35 8.70
C ALA A 28 -24.10 -8.64 8.94
N SER A 29 -25.41 -8.51 9.14
CA SER A 29 -26.34 -9.55 8.73
C SER A 29 -26.57 -9.43 7.22
N LEU A 30 -25.49 -9.56 6.45
CA LEU A 30 -25.54 -9.87 5.03
C LEU A 30 -25.49 -11.38 4.94
N ALA A 31 -26.66 -12.02 5.10
CA ALA A 31 -26.85 -13.33 4.51
C ALA A 31 -26.41 -13.21 3.03
N PRO A 32 -25.51 -14.08 2.54
CA PRO A 32 -25.11 -14.02 1.15
C PRO A 32 -26.38 -14.10 0.29
N ALA A 33 -26.46 -13.28 -0.75
CA ALA A 33 -27.49 -13.44 -1.77
C ALA A 33 -27.30 -14.82 -2.41
N VAL A 34 -27.98 -15.83 -1.86
CA VAL A 34 -28.02 -17.18 -2.39
C VAL A 34 -28.85 -17.09 -3.68
N GLY A 35 -28.20 -16.94 -4.83
CA GLY A 35 -28.91 -16.95 -6.11
C GLY A 35 -28.16 -16.49 -7.36
N GLY A 36 -26.95 -15.92 -7.25
CA GLY A 36 -26.13 -15.55 -8.41
C GLY A 36 -25.07 -16.60 -8.75
N PRO A 37 -24.60 -16.70 -10.02
CA PRO A 37 -23.34 -17.37 -10.33
C PRO A 37 -22.23 -16.80 -9.43
N PRO A 38 -21.28 -17.62 -8.96
CA PRO A 38 -20.16 -17.10 -8.19
C PRO A 38 -19.45 -16.02 -9.02
N PRO A 39 -19.05 -14.89 -8.40
CA PRO A 39 -18.38 -13.82 -9.12
C PRO A 39 -17.15 -14.36 -9.83
N GLY A 40 -16.92 -13.91 -11.06
CA GLY A 40 -15.70 -14.24 -11.79
C GLY A 40 -14.46 -13.68 -11.08
N PRO A 41 -13.24 -14.14 -11.46
CA PRO A 41 -12.00 -13.67 -10.85
C PRO A 41 -11.85 -12.14 -10.88
N ALA A 42 -12.18 -11.49 -12.01
CA ALA A 42 -12.12 -10.03 -12.15
C ALA A 42 -13.07 -9.32 -11.17
N GLN A 43 -14.32 -9.77 -11.09
CA GLN A 43 -15.33 -9.20 -10.19
C GLN A 43 -14.96 -9.39 -8.71
N THR A 44 -14.29 -10.50 -8.38
CA THR A 44 -13.76 -10.75 -7.04
C THR A 44 -12.69 -9.71 -6.69
N VAL A 45 -11.74 -9.44 -7.60
CA VAL A 45 -10.70 -8.41 -7.39
C VAL A 45 -11.31 -7.02 -7.28
N GLU A 46 -12.30 -6.68 -8.10
CA GLU A 46 -13.01 -5.40 -8.02
C GLU A 46 -13.71 -5.21 -6.67
N THR A 47 -14.36 -6.26 -6.16
CA THR A 47 -15.03 -6.25 -4.85
C THR A 47 -14.03 -6.03 -3.72
N LEU A 48 -12.88 -6.72 -3.76
CA LEU A 48 -11.81 -6.52 -2.79
C LEU A 48 -11.23 -5.11 -2.84
N ASN A 49 -11.01 -4.55 -4.03
CA ASN A 49 -10.49 -3.20 -4.19
C ASN A 49 -11.49 -2.13 -3.71
N ALA A 50 -12.79 -2.34 -3.95
CA ALA A 50 -13.84 -1.47 -3.44
C ALA A 50 -13.83 -1.42 -1.89
N ALA A 51 -13.66 -2.56 -1.23
CA ALA A 51 -13.54 -2.62 0.23
C ALA A 51 -12.31 -1.84 0.73
N LEU A 52 -11.16 -1.96 0.07
CA LEU A 52 -9.95 -1.20 0.41
C LEU A 52 -10.15 0.31 0.26
N ARG A 53 -10.71 0.76 -0.88
CA ARG A 53 -11.00 2.19 -1.10
C ARG A 53 -12.02 2.76 -0.12
N GLY A 54 -12.94 1.92 0.34
CA GLY A 54 -13.93 2.26 1.37
C GLY A 54 -13.41 2.21 2.80
N ASN A 55 -12.12 1.88 3.04
CA ASN A 55 -11.54 1.59 4.35
C ASN A 55 -12.28 0.46 5.12
N ASP A 56 -12.95 -0.45 4.42
CA ASP A 56 -13.65 -1.59 5.00
C ASP A 56 -12.72 -2.83 5.06
N PHE A 57 -11.75 -2.78 5.97
CA PHE A 57 -10.80 -3.88 6.15
C PHE A 57 -11.45 -5.17 6.65
N ALA A 58 -12.53 -5.07 7.43
CA ALA A 58 -13.29 -6.22 7.91
C ALA A 58 -14.09 -6.89 6.78
N GLY A 59 -14.71 -6.11 5.91
CA GLY A 59 -15.34 -6.58 4.67
C GLY A 59 -14.31 -7.23 3.75
N PHE A 60 -13.17 -6.57 3.52
CA PHE A 60 -12.06 -7.13 2.74
C PHE A 60 -11.64 -8.50 3.26
N ALA A 61 -11.36 -8.64 4.57
CA ALA A 61 -10.89 -9.89 5.16
C ALA A 61 -11.93 -11.02 5.04
N ARG A 62 -13.22 -10.71 5.19
CA ARG A 62 -14.31 -11.69 5.02
C ARG A 62 -14.46 -12.14 3.57
N THR A 63 -14.33 -11.22 2.61
CA THR A 63 -14.42 -11.52 1.17
C THR A 63 -13.19 -12.24 0.64
N ALA A 64 -12.00 -11.92 1.15
CA ALA A 64 -10.74 -12.51 0.70
C ALA A 64 -10.60 -14.00 1.05
N VAL A 65 -11.40 -14.49 2.00
CA VAL A 65 -11.27 -15.83 2.57
C VAL A 65 -12.58 -16.59 2.42
N PRO A 66 -12.57 -17.85 1.96
CA PRO A 66 -13.79 -18.65 1.89
C PRO A 66 -14.49 -18.78 3.26
N PRO A 67 -15.84 -18.70 3.32
CA PRO A 67 -16.58 -18.77 4.58
C PRO A 67 -16.27 -20.01 5.43
N ALA A 68 -16.01 -21.14 4.76
CA ALA A 68 -15.69 -22.41 5.39
C ALA A 68 -14.43 -22.38 6.29
N VAL A 69 -13.52 -21.41 6.10
CA VAL A 69 -12.29 -21.32 6.90
C VAL A 69 -12.25 -20.12 7.85
N HIS A 70 -13.31 -19.30 7.90
CA HIS A 70 -13.37 -18.11 8.76
C HIS A 70 -13.11 -18.43 10.23
N ALA A 71 -13.82 -19.43 10.79
CA ALA A 71 -13.68 -19.81 12.20
C ALA A 71 -12.25 -20.31 12.53
N ARG A 72 -11.66 -21.11 11.65
CA ARG A 72 -10.29 -21.62 11.82
C ARG A 72 -9.26 -20.49 11.76
N LEU A 73 -9.44 -19.52 10.85
CA LEU A 73 -8.56 -18.38 10.73
C LEU A 73 -8.67 -17.46 11.95
N ALA A 74 -9.88 -17.19 12.43
CA ALA A 74 -10.11 -16.41 13.64
C ALA A 74 -9.44 -17.05 14.86
N GLN A 75 -9.58 -18.36 15.04
CA GLN A 75 -8.90 -19.08 16.11
C GLN A 75 -7.38 -19.01 15.97
N ALA A 76 -6.84 -19.25 14.77
CA ALA A 76 -5.40 -19.18 14.53
C ALA A 76 -4.81 -17.78 14.79
N TRP A 77 -5.60 -16.71 14.55
CA TRP A 77 -5.22 -15.34 14.87
C TRP A 77 -5.14 -15.10 16.38
N VAL A 78 -6.15 -15.53 17.14
CA VAL A 78 -6.17 -15.44 18.60
C VAL A 78 -5.01 -16.24 19.21
N ASP A 79 -4.76 -17.43 18.68
CA ASP A 79 -3.65 -18.31 19.09
C ASP A 79 -2.27 -17.76 18.68
N GLY A 80 -2.19 -16.64 17.95
CA GLY A 80 -0.94 -16.06 17.46
C GLY A 80 -0.25 -16.84 16.33
N ARG A 81 -0.89 -17.89 15.80
CA ARG A 81 -0.34 -18.76 14.74
C ARG A 81 -0.27 -18.10 13.36
N THR A 82 -0.90 -16.95 13.19
CA THR A 82 -0.86 -16.14 11.95
C THR A 82 0.11 -14.96 12.03
N ARG A 83 0.93 -14.85 13.08
CA ARG A 83 1.89 -13.73 13.28
C ARG A 83 3.21 -13.89 12.51
N TRP A 84 3.28 -14.91 11.64
CA TRP A 84 4.48 -15.24 10.88
C TRP A 84 4.73 -14.25 9.71
N PRO A 85 5.91 -13.59 9.64
CA PRO A 85 6.83 -13.28 10.71
C PRO A 85 6.92 -11.74 10.86
N LEU A 86 5.93 -11.14 11.51
CA LEU A 86 6.05 -9.75 11.98
C LEU A 86 7.03 -9.65 13.16
N ASP A 87 7.25 -10.77 13.85
CA ASP A 87 8.18 -10.88 14.99
C ASP A 87 9.63 -11.16 14.56
N GLU A 88 9.89 -11.73 13.37
CA GLU A 88 11.27 -11.97 12.88
C GLU A 88 11.82 -10.80 12.06
N LEU A 89 10.97 -9.87 11.64
CA LEU A 89 11.40 -8.66 10.95
C LEU A 89 11.43 -7.49 11.96
N PRO A 90 12.44 -6.59 11.90
CA PRO A 90 12.49 -5.40 12.76
C PRO A 90 11.37 -4.38 12.45
N PHE A 91 10.35 -4.77 11.68
CA PHE A 91 9.18 -3.95 11.39
C PHE A 91 8.20 -3.89 12.57
N GLY A 92 8.14 -4.89 13.46
CA GLY A 92 7.17 -4.91 14.56
C GLY A 92 7.18 -3.66 15.44
N VAL A 93 8.36 -3.05 15.64
CA VAL A 93 8.53 -1.83 16.45
C VAL A 93 8.15 -0.56 15.68
N HIS A 94 8.45 -0.50 14.38
CA HIS A 94 8.33 0.73 13.58
C HIS A 94 7.01 0.82 12.80
N LEU A 95 6.45 -0.32 12.40
CA LEU A 95 5.28 -0.43 11.54
C LEU A 95 4.05 0.25 12.15
N PRO A 96 3.72 0.08 13.45
CA PRO A 96 2.57 0.78 14.03
C PRO A 96 2.71 2.31 13.92
N GLY A 97 3.90 2.85 14.17
CA GLY A 97 4.17 4.28 14.04
C GLY A 97 4.10 4.78 12.58
N MET A 98 4.62 3.99 11.63
CA MET A 98 4.50 4.29 10.20
C MET A 98 3.03 4.31 9.76
N LEU A 99 2.25 3.28 10.12
CA LEU A 99 0.82 3.21 9.77
C LEU A 99 0.03 4.37 10.40
N GLN A 100 0.34 4.75 11.64
CA GLN A 100 -0.26 5.93 12.26
C GLN A 100 0.08 7.22 11.49
N ALA A 101 1.33 7.41 11.09
CA ALA A 101 1.73 8.57 10.31
C ALA A 101 1.03 8.64 8.94
N LEU A 102 0.80 7.48 8.31
CA LEU A 102 0.06 7.36 7.05
C LEU A 102 -1.45 7.56 7.21
N ALA A 103 -2.03 7.23 8.36
CA ALA A 103 -3.47 7.29 8.61
C ALA A 103 -4.00 8.67 9.03
N VAL A 104 -3.11 9.61 9.43
CA VAL A 104 -3.52 10.97 9.82
C VAL A 104 -4.04 11.76 8.61
N PRO A 105 -5.12 12.57 8.73
CA PRO A 105 -5.59 13.43 7.65
C PRO A 105 -4.48 14.31 7.06
N GLY A 106 -4.39 14.35 5.72
CA GLY A 106 -3.35 15.11 5.02
C GLY A 106 -1.95 14.46 5.05
N SER A 107 -1.84 13.18 5.44
CA SER A 107 -0.61 12.40 5.39
C SER A 107 0.02 12.41 4.00
N GLU A 108 -0.78 12.24 2.95
CA GLU A 108 -0.33 12.30 1.55
C GLU A 108 0.39 13.62 1.25
N THR A 109 -0.24 14.76 1.52
CA THR A 109 0.38 16.08 1.29
C THR A 109 1.67 16.25 2.09
N ARG A 110 1.69 15.76 3.35
CA ARG A 110 2.89 15.83 4.19
C ARG A 110 4.01 14.95 3.66
N LEU A 111 3.72 13.73 3.22
CA LEU A 111 4.69 12.83 2.62
C LEU A 111 5.26 13.42 1.33
N MET A 112 4.39 13.98 0.50
CA MET A 112 4.81 14.65 -0.73
C MET A 112 5.70 15.87 -0.46
N ALA A 113 5.39 16.68 0.56
CA ALA A 113 6.25 17.80 0.94
C ALA A 113 7.63 17.34 1.46
N VAL A 114 7.68 16.22 2.19
CA VAL A 114 8.95 15.61 2.63
C VAL A 114 9.73 15.06 1.44
N PHE A 115 9.06 14.38 0.51
CA PHE A 115 9.64 13.89 -0.74
C PHE A 115 10.24 15.05 -1.55
N ASP A 116 9.46 16.10 -1.82
CA ASP A 116 9.91 17.29 -2.56
C ASP A 116 11.12 17.95 -1.87
N ARG A 117 11.15 18.01 -0.54
CA ARG A 117 12.27 18.57 0.20
C ARG A 117 13.54 17.71 0.13
N GLN A 118 13.41 16.39 0.07
CA GLN A 118 14.54 15.46 0.08
C GLN A 118 15.06 15.13 -1.32
N PHE A 119 14.16 15.09 -2.31
CA PHE A 119 14.43 14.60 -3.65
C PHE A 119 14.14 15.63 -4.74
N GLY A 120 13.35 16.68 -4.45
CA GLY A 120 13.11 17.78 -5.38
C GLY A 120 14.43 18.47 -5.74
N GLY A 121 14.84 18.35 -6.99
CA GLY A 121 16.11 18.90 -7.49
C GLY A 121 17.35 18.03 -7.22
N ALA A 122 17.20 16.85 -6.60
CA ALA A 122 18.30 15.90 -6.37
C ALA A 122 18.53 14.96 -7.57
N ASP A 123 18.09 15.34 -8.76
CA ASP A 123 18.07 14.51 -9.96
C ASP A 123 19.44 13.89 -10.26
N ARG A 124 20.51 14.69 -10.24
CA ARG A 124 21.88 14.20 -10.44
C ARG A 124 22.34 13.20 -9.36
N GLN A 125 21.92 13.40 -8.11
CA GLN A 125 22.27 12.49 -7.01
C GLN A 125 21.51 11.17 -7.13
N LEU A 126 20.23 11.21 -7.54
CA LEU A 126 19.42 10.02 -7.80
C LEU A 126 19.99 9.20 -8.96
N HIS A 127 20.34 9.85 -10.07
CA HIS A 127 20.98 9.20 -11.21
C HIS A 127 22.35 8.60 -10.83
N GLY A 128 23.16 9.34 -10.07
CA GLY A 128 24.44 8.86 -9.55
C GLY A 128 24.29 7.65 -8.62
N ALA A 129 23.30 7.68 -7.72
CA ALA A 129 22.99 6.56 -6.84
C ALA A 129 22.54 5.33 -7.64
N ALA A 130 21.66 5.50 -8.63
CA ALA A 130 21.18 4.39 -9.45
C ALA A 130 22.30 3.74 -10.28
N VAL A 131 23.21 4.54 -10.86
CA VAL A 131 24.41 4.03 -11.55
C VAL A 131 25.32 3.27 -10.57
N SER A 132 25.56 3.82 -9.38
CA SER A 132 26.38 3.17 -8.36
C SER A 132 25.80 1.83 -7.89
N LEU A 133 24.47 1.74 -7.74
CA LEU A 133 23.75 0.52 -7.43
C LEU A 133 23.86 -0.50 -8.56
N GLY A 134 23.85 -0.07 -9.81
CA GLY A 134 24.08 -0.93 -10.97
C GLY A 134 25.47 -1.58 -10.96
N VAL A 135 26.50 -0.79 -10.68
CA VAL A 135 27.90 -1.28 -10.55
C VAL A 135 28.02 -2.25 -9.38
N PHE A 136 27.50 -1.87 -8.22
CA PHE A 136 27.53 -2.70 -7.02
C PHE A 136 26.77 -4.02 -7.22
N GLY A 137 25.53 -3.96 -7.72
CA GLY A 137 24.67 -5.12 -7.93
C GLY A 137 25.29 -6.11 -8.92
N THR A 138 25.89 -5.61 -10.00
CA THR A 138 26.61 -6.43 -10.97
C THR A 138 27.80 -7.14 -10.31
N ARG A 139 28.60 -6.42 -9.52
CA ARG A 139 29.73 -7.01 -8.79
C ARG A 139 29.28 -8.05 -7.77
N TYR A 140 28.18 -7.80 -7.07
CA TYR A 140 27.60 -8.72 -6.11
C TYR A 140 27.19 -10.03 -6.78
N VAL A 141 26.39 -9.97 -7.85
CA VAL A 141 25.94 -11.17 -8.59
C VAL A 141 27.13 -11.97 -9.13
N GLN A 142 28.17 -11.29 -9.61
CA GLN A 142 29.37 -11.95 -10.14
C GLN A 142 30.21 -12.65 -9.07
N THR A 143 30.19 -12.16 -7.83
CA THR A 143 31.06 -12.67 -6.74
C THR A 143 30.32 -13.56 -5.74
N ALA A 144 29.01 -13.50 -5.69
CA ALA A 144 28.20 -14.36 -4.85
C ALA A 144 28.27 -15.82 -5.34
N GLY A 145 28.68 -16.73 -4.45
CA GLY A 145 28.86 -18.15 -4.76
C GLY A 145 27.56 -18.93 -4.96
N SER A 146 26.40 -18.32 -4.68
CA SER A 146 25.08 -18.95 -4.72
C SER A 146 24.42 -18.99 -6.09
N TYR A 147 24.94 -18.28 -7.09
CA TYR A 147 24.34 -18.23 -8.43
C TYR A 147 25.00 -19.23 -9.40
N GLY A 148 24.22 -19.81 -10.31
CA GLY A 148 24.74 -20.52 -11.48
C GLY A 148 25.25 -19.56 -12.56
N ASP A 149 25.99 -20.05 -13.57
CA ASP A 149 26.53 -19.20 -14.64
C ASP A 149 25.44 -18.51 -15.48
N ALA A 150 24.38 -19.25 -15.82
CA ALA A 150 23.24 -18.70 -16.55
C ALA A 150 22.48 -17.63 -15.73
N GLU A 151 22.31 -17.86 -14.42
CA GLU A 151 21.67 -16.91 -13.51
C GLU A 151 22.51 -15.64 -13.34
N ARG A 152 23.85 -15.79 -13.19
CA ARG A 152 24.78 -14.65 -13.14
C ARG A 152 24.65 -13.77 -14.38
N GLN A 153 24.63 -14.39 -15.56
CA GLN A 153 24.51 -13.66 -16.82
C GLN A 153 23.16 -12.95 -16.93
N HIS A 154 22.07 -13.64 -16.60
CA HIS A 154 20.73 -13.06 -16.63
C HIS A 154 20.59 -11.86 -15.69
N TYR A 155 20.96 -12.01 -14.42
CA TYR A 155 20.83 -10.93 -13.44
C TYR A 155 21.77 -9.77 -13.72
N THR A 156 22.97 -10.03 -14.25
CA THR A 156 23.88 -8.96 -14.71
C THR A 156 23.23 -8.13 -15.82
N GLN A 157 22.62 -8.77 -16.82
CA GLN A 157 21.91 -8.07 -17.89
C GLN A 157 20.74 -7.24 -17.35
N LEU A 158 19.95 -7.80 -16.43
CA LEU A 158 18.83 -7.09 -15.82
C LEU A 158 19.28 -5.85 -15.05
N ILE A 159 20.33 -5.97 -14.23
CA ILE A 159 20.88 -4.87 -13.44
C ILE A 159 21.45 -3.79 -14.36
N GLN A 160 22.16 -4.17 -15.42
CA GLN A 160 22.70 -3.23 -16.40
C GLN A 160 21.59 -2.50 -17.18
N ALA A 161 20.54 -3.23 -17.58
CA ALA A 161 19.39 -2.62 -18.25
C ALA A 161 18.66 -1.62 -17.32
N ALA A 162 18.46 -1.98 -16.05
CA ALA A 162 17.84 -1.09 -15.07
C ALA A 162 18.70 0.15 -14.78
N ALA A 163 20.01 -0.01 -14.63
CA ALA A 163 20.95 1.09 -14.45
C ALA A 163 21.07 1.97 -15.70
N GLY A 164 20.97 1.39 -16.90
CA GLY A 164 20.92 2.14 -18.15
C GLY A 164 19.64 2.95 -18.28
N TRP A 165 18.48 2.35 -18.00
CA TRP A 165 17.20 3.05 -17.99
C TRP A 165 17.19 4.21 -16.98
N SER A 166 17.74 4.00 -15.78
CA SER A 166 17.73 5.01 -14.72
C SER A 166 18.51 6.27 -15.05
N THR A 167 19.40 6.25 -16.05
CA THR A 167 20.15 7.44 -16.50
C THR A 167 19.30 8.49 -17.23
N HIS A 168 18.12 8.10 -17.71
CA HIS A 168 17.19 8.99 -18.43
C HIS A 168 15.77 8.94 -17.83
N ALA A 169 15.59 8.13 -16.78
CA ALA A 169 14.32 7.99 -16.12
C ALA A 169 14.03 9.28 -15.34
N PRO A 170 12.78 9.75 -15.34
CA PRO A 170 12.40 10.97 -14.64
C PRO A 170 12.24 10.68 -13.13
N LEU A 171 13.33 10.24 -12.48
CA LEU A 171 13.35 9.74 -11.10
C LEU A 171 12.99 10.80 -10.06
N ALA A 172 13.26 12.07 -10.38
CA ALA A 172 12.90 13.21 -9.54
C ALA A 172 11.60 13.90 -10.02
N ASP A 173 10.95 13.41 -11.07
CA ASP A 173 9.76 14.04 -11.65
C ASP A 173 8.52 13.67 -10.85
N ARG A 174 8.02 14.66 -10.10
CA ARG A 174 6.79 14.57 -9.34
C ARG A 174 5.57 14.12 -10.17
N ALA A 175 5.49 14.48 -11.45
CA ALA A 175 4.34 14.11 -12.27
C ALA A 175 4.31 12.62 -12.65
N ARG A 176 5.40 11.89 -12.39
CA ARG A 176 5.62 10.50 -12.81
C ARG A 176 6.01 9.54 -11.67
N ALA A 177 6.16 10.05 -10.44
CA ALA A 177 6.46 9.31 -9.23
C ALA A 177 5.21 8.68 -8.59
#